data_AF-A0A3A6QYW4-F1
#
_entry.id   AF-A0A3A6QYW4-F1
#
_cell.length_a   1.000
_cell.length_b   1.000
_cell.length_c   1.000
_cell.angle_alpha   90.00
_cell.angle_beta   90.00
_cell.angle_gamma   90.00
#
_symmetry.space_group_name_H-M   'P 1'
#
loop_
_entity.id
_entity.type
_entity.pdbx_description
1 polymer ?
#
loop_
_entity_poly.entity_id
_entity_poly.type
_entity_poly.pdbx_seq_one_letter_code
_entity_poly.pdbx_strand_id
1 'polypeptide(L)'
;MLRVLKHMVICDELTTDYFAVHASLWIESLVAKQHCYALGVLGEMLIDFKLSSFQTIFMGLAQQDYIEPGMLKISEIESWSFDSNADKRIDDFGTFDIMTVQYWASFLGDDKWNAMFNPFAALIDEPYVADKTPGRNDPCFCGSGNKYKKCCLN
;
A
#
# COMPACT_ATOMS: atom_id res chain seq x y z
N MET A 1 -0.24 -0.02 -1.70
CA MET A 1 -0.17 0.26 -0.25
C MET A 1 0.24 1.70 0.02
N LEU A 2 1.50 2.13 -0.18
CA LEU A 2 1.89 3.55 -0.05
C LEU A 2 1.03 4.49 -0.93
N ARG A 3 0.66 4.08 -2.15
CA ARG A 3 -0.26 4.84 -3.02
C ARG A 3 -1.68 4.97 -2.46
N VAL A 4 -2.14 4.01 -1.66
CA VAL A 4 -3.46 4.06 -1.00
C VAL A 4 -3.40 5.07 0.15
N LEU A 5 -2.33 5.04 0.95
CA LEU A 5 -2.10 6.04 2.00
C LEU A 5 -2.05 7.45 1.41
N LYS A 6 -1.36 7.64 0.27
CA LYS A 6 -1.37 8.92 -0.44
C LYS A 6 -2.77 9.39 -0.82
N HIS A 7 -3.60 8.48 -1.35
CA HIS A 7 -4.98 8.78 -1.70
C HIS A 7 -5.83 9.14 -0.48
N MET A 8 -5.67 8.42 0.64
CA MET A 8 -6.38 8.71 1.89
C MET A 8 -6.06 10.11 2.42
N VAL A 9 -4.79 10.54 2.34
CA VAL A 9 -4.40 11.92 2.71
C VAL A 9 -5.03 12.93 1.77
N ILE A 10 -5.04 12.67 0.46
CA ILE A 10 -5.65 13.57 -0.54
C ILE A 10 -7.17 13.69 -0.39
N CYS A 11 -7.83 12.64 0.09
CA CYS A 11 -9.28 12.61 0.32
C CYS A 11 -9.70 13.07 1.72
N ASP A 12 -8.78 13.65 2.51
CA ASP A 12 -9.01 14.06 3.90
C ASP A 12 -9.47 12.91 4.82
N GLU A 13 -9.19 11.65 4.44
CA GLU A 13 -9.46 10.46 5.26
C GLU A 13 -8.32 10.17 6.26
N LEU A 14 -7.13 10.75 6.01
CA LEU A 14 -5.94 10.67 6.85
C LEU A 14 -5.30 12.06 6.96
N THR A 15 -4.97 12.51 8.17
CA THR A 15 -4.28 13.82 8.31
C THR A 15 -2.81 13.69 7.91
N THR A 16 -2.25 14.78 7.35
CA THR A 16 -0.82 14.87 7.04
C THR A 16 0.05 14.70 8.29
N ASP A 17 -0.42 15.18 9.44
CA ASP A 17 0.29 15.10 10.72
C ASP A 17 0.31 13.64 11.22
N TYR A 18 -0.81 12.91 11.10
CA TYR A 18 -0.84 11.47 11.38
C TYR A 18 0.09 10.70 10.44
N PHE A 19 0.10 11.03 9.15
CA PHE A 19 1.03 10.43 8.19
C PHE A 19 2.49 10.67 8.59
N ALA A 20 2.84 11.89 8.99
CA ALA A 20 4.19 12.25 9.42
C ALA A 20 4.63 11.44 10.65
N VAL A 21 3.78 11.29 11.66
CA VAL A 21 4.09 10.48 12.87
C VAL A 21 4.46 9.04 12.50
N HIS A 22 3.76 8.44 11.53
CA HIS A 22 3.97 7.04 11.13
C HIS A 22 5.08 6.85 10.09
N ALA A 23 5.42 7.90 9.33
CA ALA A 23 6.47 7.84 8.33
C ALA A 23 7.82 7.38 8.92
N SER A 24 8.17 7.83 10.13
CA SER A 24 9.38 7.38 10.83
C SER A 24 9.43 5.86 11.02
N LEU A 25 8.33 5.26 11.48
CA LEU A 25 8.24 3.81 11.69
C LEU A 25 8.34 3.03 10.37
N TRP A 26 7.75 3.57 9.30
CA TRP A 26 7.86 2.96 7.98
C TRP A 26 9.28 3.05 7.42
N ILE A 27 9.96 4.19 7.59
CA ILE A 27 11.36 4.35 7.17
C ILE A 27 12.23 3.28 7.84
N GLU A 28 12.14 3.13 9.17
CA GLU A 28 12.90 2.11 9.91
C GLU A 28 12.65 0.69 9.38
N SER A 29 11.37 0.33 9.19
CA SER A 29 10.98 -0.98 8.67
C SER A 29 11.48 -1.24 7.24
N LEU A 30 11.40 -0.23 6.36
CA LEU A 30 11.84 -0.35 4.97
C LEU A 30 13.36 -0.39 4.84
N VAL A 31 14.09 0.36 5.68
CA VAL A 31 15.55 0.28 5.79
C VAL A 31 15.98 -1.10 6.26
N ALA A 32 15.37 -1.63 7.33
CA ALA A 32 15.68 -2.96 7.86
C ALA A 32 15.47 -4.08 6.81
N LYS A 33 14.52 -3.90 5.90
CA LYS A 33 14.22 -4.83 4.80
C LYS A 33 14.93 -4.50 3.48
N GLN A 34 15.76 -3.45 3.43
CA GLN A 34 16.44 -2.97 2.23
C GLN A 34 15.49 -2.70 1.04
N HIS A 35 14.29 -2.19 1.31
CA HIS A 35 13.30 -1.89 0.26
C HIS A 35 13.54 -0.50 -0.37
N CYS A 36 14.62 -0.37 -1.16
CA CYS A 36 15.09 0.92 -1.73
C CYS A 36 14.05 1.66 -2.61
N TYR A 37 13.28 0.91 -3.41
CA TYR A 37 12.21 1.49 -4.22
C TYR A 37 11.08 2.08 -3.36
N ALA A 38 10.65 1.34 -2.32
CA ALA A 38 9.58 1.78 -1.44
C ALA A 38 10.01 2.99 -0.58
N LEU A 39 11.29 3.06 -0.21
CA LEU A 39 11.87 4.27 0.40
C LEU A 39 11.76 5.46 -0.55
N GLY A 40 12.11 5.32 -1.83
CA GLY A 40 11.93 6.37 -2.83
C GLY A 40 10.47 6.84 -2.98
N VAL A 41 9.52 5.90 -3.03
CA VAL A 41 8.08 6.20 -3.06
C VAL A 41 7.62 6.95 -1.82
N LEU A 42 8.10 6.56 -0.63
CA LEU A 42 7.78 7.26 0.61
C LEU A 42 8.37 8.68 0.62
N GLY A 43 9.62 8.85 0.14
CA GLY A 43 10.25 10.16 0.03
C GLY A 43 9.51 11.12 -0.90
N GLU A 44 9.05 10.63 -2.06
CA GLU A 44 8.19 11.41 -2.97
C GLU A 44 6.91 11.90 -2.26
N MET A 45 6.26 11.03 -1.48
CA MET A 45 5.06 11.41 -0.72
C MET A 45 5.35 12.47 0.34
N LEU A 46 6.46 12.32 1.06
CA LEU A 46 6.87 13.29 2.09
C LEU A 46 7.19 14.67 1.48
N ILE A 47 7.78 14.69 0.27
CA ILE A 47 7.98 15.92 -0.50
C ILE A 47 6.64 16.53 -0.91
N ASP A 48 5.73 15.73 -1.47
CA ASP A 48 4.40 16.19 -1.91
C ASP A 48 3.58 16.78 -0.75
N PHE A 49 3.69 16.16 0.43
CA PHE A 49 3.04 16.62 1.65
C PHE A 49 3.80 17.73 2.37
N LYS A 50 4.94 18.18 1.82
CA LYS A 50 5.76 19.27 2.35
C LYS A 50 6.27 19.00 3.77
N LEU A 51 6.62 17.75 4.08
CA LEU A 51 7.12 17.32 5.39
C LEU A 51 8.67 17.39 5.42
N SER A 52 9.24 18.59 5.44
CA SER A 52 10.69 18.78 5.25
C SER A 52 11.56 18.30 6.41
N SER A 53 10.98 18.05 7.59
CA SER A 53 11.65 17.43 8.73
C SER A 53 12.37 16.09 8.40
N PHE A 54 11.92 15.37 7.36
CA PHE A 54 12.51 14.10 6.93
C PHE A 54 13.70 14.24 5.97
N GLN A 55 13.97 15.45 5.47
CA GLN A 55 15.01 15.68 4.45
C GLN A 55 16.37 15.15 4.89
N THR A 56 16.81 15.43 6.12
CA THR A 56 18.12 15.00 6.62
C THR A 56 18.26 13.48 6.64
N ILE A 57 17.20 12.76 7.02
CA ILE A 57 17.19 11.30 7.02
C ILE A 57 17.32 10.78 5.58
N PHE A 58 16.53 11.33 4.65
CA PHE A 58 16.54 10.93 3.24
C PHE A 58 17.85 11.27 2.53
N MET A 59 18.51 12.37 2.87
CA MET A 59 19.86 12.67 2.40
C MET A 59 20.86 11.60 2.84
N GLY A 60 20.79 11.17 4.10
CA GLY A 60 21.64 10.09 4.62
C GLY A 60 21.39 8.76 3.93
N LEU A 61 20.11 8.42 3.69
CA LEU A 61 19.74 7.19 2.97
C LEU A 61 20.21 7.21 1.51
N ALA A 62 20.07 8.35 0.84
CA ALA A 62 20.51 8.50 -0.54
C ALA A 62 22.04 8.36 -0.70
N GLN A 63 22.81 8.88 0.26
CA GLN A 63 24.28 8.74 0.28
C GLN A 63 24.75 7.30 0.49
N GLN A 64 23.90 6.46 1.08
CA GLN A 64 24.18 5.05 1.35
C GLN A 64 23.57 4.10 0.30
N ASP A 65 23.11 4.62 -0.84
CA ASP A 65 22.43 3.86 -1.92
C ASP A 65 21.16 3.11 -1.46
N TYR A 66 20.51 3.56 -0.38
CA TYR A 66 19.23 3.00 0.10
C TYR A 66 18.01 3.54 -0.65
N ILE A 67 18.19 4.42 -1.63
CA ILE A 67 17.11 4.99 -2.42
C ILE A 67 17.39 4.70 -3.89
N GLU A 68 16.41 4.09 -4.56
CA GLU A 68 16.49 3.82 -6.00
C GLU A 68 16.53 5.17 -6.78
N PRO A 69 17.63 5.52 -7.48
CA PRO A 69 17.77 6.83 -8.13
C PRO A 69 16.73 7.09 -9.23
N GLY A 70 16.18 6.02 -9.82
CA GLY A 70 15.08 6.11 -10.77
C GLY A 70 13.72 6.44 -10.15
N MET A 71 13.58 6.26 -8.83
CA MET A 71 12.35 6.53 -8.08
C MET A 71 12.36 7.91 -7.43
N LEU A 72 13.45 8.29 -6.77
CA LEU A 72 13.61 9.61 -6.17
C LEU A 72 15.05 10.08 -6.35
N LYS A 73 15.23 11.21 -7.03
CA LYS A 73 16.57 11.72 -7.36
C LYS A 73 17.15 12.46 -6.17
N ILE A 74 18.46 12.34 -6.00
CA ILE A 74 19.21 13.09 -4.97
C ILE A 74 18.93 14.59 -5.05
N SER A 75 18.87 15.16 -6.27
CA SER A 75 18.57 16.59 -6.47
C SER A 75 17.19 17.00 -5.95
N GLU A 76 16.20 16.11 -6.00
CA GLU A 76 14.85 16.38 -5.47
C GLU A 76 14.90 16.46 -3.94
N ILE A 77 15.64 15.55 -3.31
CA ILE A 77 15.90 15.55 -1.86
C ILE A 77 16.68 16.80 -1.44
N GLU A 78 17.69 17.22 -2.20
CA GLU A 78 18.44 18.47 -1.93
C GLU A 78 17.54 19.71 -1.98
N SER A 79 16.60 19.73 -2.93
CA SER A 79 15.65 20.84 -3.09
C SER A 79 14.48 20.86 -2.10
N TRP A 80 14.37 19.84 -1.24
CA TRP A 80 13.27 19.63 -0.27
C TRP A 80 13.27 20.63 0.91
N SER A 81 13.84 21.82 0.76
CA SER A 81 13.86 22.85 1.80
C SER A 81 12.62 23.74 1.73
N PHE A 82 11.50 23.30 2.32
CA PHE A 82 10.34 24.16 2.60
C PHE A 82 9.98 24.08 4.09
N ASP A 83 10.11 25.17 4.85
CA ASP A 83 9.64 25.26 6.24
C ASP A 83 8.10 25.19 6.21
N SER A 84 7.52 24.03 6.52
CA SER A 84 6.07 23.84 6.54
C SER A 84 5.55 23.84 7.98
N ASN A 85 4.35 24.39 8.17
CA ASN A 85 3.69 24.36 9.48
C ASN A 85 3.14 22.96 9.85
N ALA A 86 3.19 21.97 8.95
CA ALA A 86 2.73 20.60 9.22
C ALA A 86 3.71 19.87 10.15
N ASP A 87 5.02 20.14 10.06
CA ASP A 87 6.03 19.55 10.94
C ASP A 87 5.89 19.95 12.43
N LYS A 88 4.99 20.89 12.76
CA LYS A 88 4.87 21.52 14.08
C LYS A 88 3.59 21.15 14.83
N ARG A 89 2.72 20.30 14.27
CA ARG A 89 1.46 19.88 14.91
C ARG A 89 1.53 18.42 15.33
N ILE A 90 1.53 18.22 16.65
CA ILE A 90 1.28 16.90 17.25
C ILE A 90 -0.24 16.82 17.40
N ASP A 91 -0.88 16.10 16.49
CA ASP A 91 -2.30 15.84 16.58
C ASP A 91 -2.57 14.86 17.74
N ASP A 92 -3.43 15.26 18.69
CA ASP A 92 -4.00 14.40 19.72
C ASP A 92 -5.21 13.62 19.18
N PHE A 93 -5.07 13.02 17.98
CA PHE A 93 -6.12 12.17 17.44
C PHE A 93 -6.06 10.78 18.07
N GLY A 94 -7.04 10.51 18.92
CA GLY A 94 -7.32 9.22 19.50
C GLY A 94 -7.45 8.14 18.41
N THR A 95 -6.60 7.11 18.56
CA THR A 95 -6.82 5.74 18.10
C THR A 95 -7.40 5.60 16.69
N PHE A 96 -6.76 6.16 15.66
CA PHE A 96 -6.57 5.32 14.49
C PHE A 96 -5.56 4.27 14.92
N ASP A 97 -6.08 3.11 15.28
CA ASP A 97 -5.32 1.99 15.82
C ASP A 97 -4.09 1.76 14.93
N ILE A 98 -2.91 2.09 15.49
CA ILE A 98 -1.60 1.89 14.89
C ILE A 98 -1.50 0.48 14.31
N MET A 99 -2.15 -0.50 14.95
CA MET A 99 -2.21 -1.86 14.46
C MET A 99 -2.94 -1.95 13.12
N THR A 100 -4.04 -1.21 12.91
CA THR A 100 -4.78 -1.23 11.64
C THR A 100 -3.93 -0.69 10.50
N VAL A 101 -3.27 0.46 10.65
CA VAL A 101 -2.39 0.97 9.56
C VAL A 101 -1.14 0.11 9.41
N GLN A 102 -0.58 -0.41 10.50
CA GLN A 102 0.54 -1.35 10.46
C GLN A 102 0.16 -2.68 9.82
N TYR A 103 -1.07 -3.19 9.97
CA TYR A 103 -1.62 -4.38 9.30
C TYR A 103 -1.98 -4.12 7.83
N TRP A 104 -2.64 -3.00 7.52
CA TRP A 104 -2.94 -2.58 6.15
C TRP A 104 -1.67 -2.24 5.36
N ALA A 105 -0.61 -1.81 6.05
CA ALA A 105 0.71 -1.53 5.49
C ALA A 105 1.69 -2.72 5.60
N SER A 106 1.28 -3.85 6.19
CA SER A 106 2.21 -4.93 6.51
C SER A 106 2.63 -5.75 5.29
N PHE A 107 3.86 -5.47 4.88
CA PHE A 107 4.89 -6.39 4.41
C PHE A 107 5.26 -7.46 5.48
N LEU A 108 4.32 -7.92 6.32
CA LEU A 108 4.51 -8.97 7.32
C LEU A 108 3.40 -10.01 7.12
N GLY A 109 3.72 -11.09 6.43
CA GLY A 109 2.84 -12.24 6.25
C GLY A 109 2.84 -13.12 7.50
N ASP A 110 2.41 -12.59 8.64
CA ASP A 110 2.36 -13.36 9.88
C ASP A 110 0.91 -13.67 10.28
N ASP A 111 0.53 -14.94 10.09
CA ASP A 111 -0.83 -15.48 10.21
C ASP A 111 -1.42 -15.44 11.62
N LYS A 112 -0.61 -15.10 12.63
CA LYS A 112 -0.99 -15.15 14.05
C LYS A 112 -2.08 -14.15 14.44
N TRP A 113 -2.20 -13.02 13.75
CA TRP A 113 -3.14 -11.97 14.12
C TRP A 113 -4.45 -11.98 13.31
N ASN A 114 -4.45 -12.60 12.12
CA ASN A 114 -5.66 -12.79 11.31
C ASN A 114 -6.76 -13.54 12.09
N ALA A 115 -6.39 -14.51 12.92
CA ALA A 115 -7.35 -15.28 13.71
C ALA A 115 -7.99 -14.51 14.88
N MET A 116 -7.34 -13.45 15.39
CA MET A 116 -7.80 -12.71 16.57
C MET A 116 -8.75 -11.56 16.23
N PHE A 117 -8.52 -10.89 15.09
CA PHE A 117 -9.29 -9.70 14.69
C PHE A 117 -10.15 -9.89 13.44
N ASN A 118 -9.99 -11.01 12.74
CA ASN A 118 -10.89 -11.40 11.66
C ASN A 118 -11.47 -12.79 11.96
N PRO A 119 -12.47 -12.90 12.84
CA PRO A 119 -13.18 -14.18 13.08
C PRO A 119 -13.89 -14.69 11.82
N PHE A 120 -13.97 -13.89 10.76
CA PHE A 120 -14.47 -14.22 9.43
C PHE A 120 -13.36 -14.49 8.40
N ALA A 121 -12.07 -14.49 8.76
CA ALA A 121 -11.00 -14.88 7.85
C ALA A 121 -11.17 -16.34 7.38
N ALA A 122 -11.68 -17.20 8.27
CA ALA A 122 -12.10 -18.57 7.95
C ALA A 122 -13.40 -18.67 7.14
N LEU A 123 -14.10 -17.54 6.91
CA LEU A 123 -15.32 -17.42 6.11
C LEU A 123 -15.06 -16.74 4.76
N ILE A 124 -13.80 -16.40 4.45
CA ILE A 124 -13.40 -16.12 3.08
C ILE A 124 -13.37 -17.49 2.38
N ASP A 125 -14.49 -17.85 1.76
CA ASP A 125 -14.52 -19.00 0.86
C ASP A 125 -13.34 -18.87 -0.11
N GLU A 126 -12.67 -19.99 -0.38
CA GLU A 126 -11.62 -20.08 -1.39
C GLU A 126 -12.08 -19.32 -2.64
N PRO A 127 -11.18 -18.55 -3.31
CA PRO A 127 -11.56 -17.74 -4.46
C PRO A 127 -12.37 -18.59 -5.42
N TYR A 128 -13.64 -18.18 -5.66
CA TYR A 128 -14.58 -18.95 -6.46
C TYR A 128 -13.94 -19.30 -7.80
N VAL A 129 -13.57 -20.57 -7.96
CA VAL A 129 -13.12 -21.10 -9.25
C VAL A 129 -14.38 -21.34 -10.06
N ALA A 130 -14.68 -20.40 -10.94
CA ALA A 130 -15.77 -20.56 -11.90
C ALA A 130 -15.56 -21.87 -12.68
N ASP A 131 -16.61 -22.69 -12.73
CA ASP A 131 -16.59 -23.89 -13.55
C ASP A 131 -16.23 -23.54 -15.00
N LYS A 132 -15.42 -24.39 -15.64
CA LYS A 132 -15.07 -24.22 -17.05
C LYS A 132 -16.35 -24.26 -17.88
N THR A 133 -16.79 -23.10 -18.36
CA THR A 133 -17.90 -23.03 -19.30
C THR A 133 -17.51 -23.72 -20.60
N PRO A 134 -18.40 -24.53 -21.20
CA PRO A 134 -18.08 -25.22 -22.45
C PRO A 134 -17.77 -24.21 -23.54
N GLY A 135 -16.77 -24.51 -24.35
CA GLY A 135 -16.43 -23.72 -25.52
C GLY A 135 -17.62 -23.65 -26.47
N ARG A 136 -17.72 -22.55 -27.22
CA ARG A 136 -18.84 -22.27 -28.13
C ARG A 136 -19.16 -23.44 -29.10
N ASN A 137 -18.16 -24.21 -29.50
CA ASN A 137 -18.33 -25.35 -30.41
C ASN A 137 -18.38 -26.73 -29.73
N ASP A 138 -18.21 -26.80 -28.40
CA ASP A 138 -18.21 -28.05 -27.64
C ASP A 138 -19.62 -28.63 -27.51
N PRO A 139 -19.76 -29.94 -27.23
CA PRO A 139 -21.05 -30.54 -26.91
C PRO A 139 -21.74 -29.82 -25.74
N CYS A 140 -23.04 -29.56 -25.90
CA CYS A 140 -23.82 -28.88 -24.87
C CYS A 140 -24.07 -29.79 -23.66
N PHE A 141 -23.86 -29.26 -22.46
CA PHE A 141 -24.01 -30.01 -21.20
C PHE A 141 -25.45 -30.43 -20.89
N CYS A 142 -26.47 -29.86 -21.56
CA CYS A 142 -27.88 -30.23 -21.37
C CYS A 142 -28.27 -31.59 -21.96
N GLY A 143 -27.31 -32.33 -22.55
CA GLY A 143 -27.55 -33.66 -23.11
C GLY A 143 -28.22 -33.68 -24.49
N SER A 144 -28.39 -32.53 -25.13
CA SER A 144 -29.06 -32.42 -26.44
C SER A 144 -28.26 -32.97 -27.63
N GLY A 145 -26.98 -33.29 -27.44
CA GLY A 145 -26.06 -33.71 -28.51
C GLY A 145 -25.65 -32.58 -29.47
N ASN A 146 -26.15 -31.35 -29.28
CA ASN A 146 -25.84 -30.20 -30.13
C ASN A 146 -24.62 -29.42 -29.62
N LYS A 147 -23.98 -28.63 -30.49
CA LYS A 147 -22.93 -27.66 -30.08
C LYS A 147 -23.52 -26.61 -29.15
N TYR A 148 -22.76 -26.19 -28.13
CA TYR A 148 -23.20 -25.24 -27.10
C TYR A 148 -23.81 -23.96 -27.70
N LYS A 149 -23.18 -23.41 -28.75
CA LYS A 149 -23.68 -22.23 -29.49
C LYS A 149 -25.04 -22.36 -30.17
N LYS A 150 -25.53 -23.57 -30.38
CA LYS A 150 -26.80 -23.84 -31.05
C LYS A 150 -27.86 -24.35 -30.07
N CYS A 151 -27.55 -24.34 -28.77
CA CYS A 151 -28.41 -24.91 -27.76
C CYS A 151 -28.60 -23.94 -26.58
N CYS A 152 -27.72 -23.98 -25.58
CA CYS A 152 -27.87 -23.21 -24.34
C CYS A 152 -27.17 -21.84 -24.35
N LEU A 153 -26.45 -21.48 -25.41
CA LEU A 153 -25.84 -20.15 -25.58
C LEU A 153 -26.72 -19.19 -26.43
N ASN A 154 -27.99 -19.54 -26.64
CA ASN A 154 -28.95 -18.69 -27.36
C ASN A 154 -29.79 -17.90 -26.35
#